data_AF-A0A8T0EG54-F1
#
_entry.id   AF-A0A8T0EG54-F1
#
_cell.length_a   1.000
_cell.length_b   1.000
_cell.length_c   1.000
_cell.angle_alpha   90.00
_cell.angle_beta   90.00
_cell.angle_gamma   90.00
#
_symmetry.space_group_name_H-M   'P 1'
#
loop_
_entity.id
_entity.type
_entity.pdbx_description
1 polymer ?
#
loop_
_entity_poly.entity_id
_entity_poly.type
_entity_poly.pdbx_seq_one_letter_code
_entity_poly.pdbx_strand_id
1 'polypeptide(L)'
;MKYLVLFAVAALFGCVQCDKECFRGVFKECMREPVPTDRMTLCDEFKYQIDCVARVANKCNMPFKEDADQLKRSVTTLCSLDGMKAWFDTEKACFKKSVNDKQCTGPLDEATSNLKTSEDFIRANKKVCKLFEPYSNCVEEKVEKNCGTAARHLFDWIYKPFRSMSNSLCEELILPADEKDSRPDNFGLLNIYFTVVGVFFAS
;
A
#
# COMPACT_ATOMS: atom_id res chain seq x y z
N MET A 1 -15.16 -16.74 -1.09
CA MET A 1 -15.82 -15.46 -1.44
C MET A 1 -14.96 -14.78 -2.49
N LYS A 2 -15.50 -14.43 -3.66
CA LYS A 2 -14.78 -13.67 -4.70
C LYS A 2 -15.21 -12.20 -4.56
N TYR A 3 -14.30 -11.32 -4.15
CA TYR A 3 -14.62 -9.91 -3.91
C TYR A 3 -14.28 -9.05 -5.13
N LEU A 4 -15.32 -8.48 -5.75
CA LEU A 4 -15.32 -7.55 -6.88
C LEU A 4 -16.46 -6.52 -6.62
N VAL A 5 -16.13 -5.30 -6.18
CA VAL A 5 -17.09 -4.27 -5.67
C VAL A 5 -16.43 -2.86 -5.77
N LEU A 6 -17.06 -1.70 -6.03
CA LEU A 6 -18.13 -1.27 -6.98
C LEU A 6 -18.26 0.30 -6.97
N PHE A 7 -19.24 0.87 -7.69
CA PHE A 7 -19.51 2.31 -7.99
C PHE A 7 -20.55 2.97 -7.00
N ALA A 8 -20.86 4.29 -6.91
CA ALA A 8 -20.43 5.55 -7.58
C ALA A 8 -20.84 6.88 -6.84
N VAL A 9 -20.16 7.99 -7.20
CA VAL A 9 -20.49 9.46 -7.26
C VAL A 9 -21.38 10.20 -6.21
N ALA A 10 -20.83 11.35 -5.75
CA ALA A 10 -21.44 12.65 -5.34
C ALA A 10 -21.14 13.10 -3.88
N ALA A 11 -21.03 14.40 -3.51
CA ALA A 11 -20.43 15.60 -4.11
C ALA A 11 -20.60 16.79 -3.11
N LEU A 12 -19.62 17.72 -3.05
CA LEU A 12 -19.67 19.05 -2.38
C LEU A 12 -19.54 19.07 -0.84
N PHE A 13 -18.32 19.23 -0.32
CA PHE A 13 -17.96 20.23 0.71
C PHE A 13 -16.41 20.50 0.63
N GLY A 14 -15.90 21.50 1.35
CA GLY A 14 -14.80 22.36 0.87
C GLY A 14 -13.33 21.89 0.94
N CYS A 15 -12.55 22.31 -0.07
CA CYS A 15 -11.09 22.30 -0.24
C CYS A 15 -10.37 20.99 0.13
N VAL A 16 -10.09 20.69 1.41
CA VAL A 16 -9.49 19.40 1.80
C VAL A 16 -10.44 18.24 1.47
N GLN A 17 -11.76 18.47 1.54
CA GLN A 17 -12.77 17.56 1.01
C GLN A 17 -12.84 17.57 -0.52
N CYS A 18 -12.58 18.70 -1.20
CA CYS A 18 -12.50 18.74 -2.66
C CYS A 18 -11.31 17.93 -3.20
N ASP A 19 -10.14 17.98 -2.56
CA ASP A 19 -8.97 17.19 -2.94
C ASP A 19 -9.23 15.69 -2.69
N LYS A 20 -9.85 15.34 -1.55
CA LYS A 20 -10.27 13.97 -1.22
C LYS A 20 -11.41 13.46 -2.12
N GLU A 21 -12.34 14.31 -2.56
CA GLU A 21 -13.38 13.97 -3.54
C GLU A 21 -12.83 13.85 -4.96
N CYS A 22 -11.90 14.74 -5.36
CA CYS A 22 -11.13 14.62 -6.61
C CYS A 22 -10.38 13.28 -6.62
N PHE A 23 -9.64 12.98 -5.56
CA PHE A 23 -8.89 11.74 -5.45
C PHE A 23 -9.83 10.53 -5.50
N ARG A 24 -10.95 10.53 -4.75
CA ARG A 24 -11.97 9.46 -4.83
C ARG A 24 -12.56 9.29 -6.23
N GLY A 25 -12.83 10.39 -6.93
CA GLY A 25 -13.39 10.38 -8.29
C GLY A 25 -12.41 9.85 -9.33
N VAL A 26 -11.15 10.27 -9.24
CA VAL A 26 -10.10 9.99 -10.23
C VAL A 26 -9.33 8.69 -9.92
N PHE A 27 -9.25 8.26 -8.66
CA PHE A 27 -8.63 6.96 -8.28
C PHE A 27 -9.32 5.77 -8.94
N LYS A 28 -10.57 5.92 -9.37
CA LYS A 28 -11.29 4.92 -10.17
C LYS A 28 -10.63 4.68 -11.54
N GLU A 29 -9.90 5.65 -12.09
CA GLU A 29 -9.02 5.48 -13.27
C GLU A 29 -7.84 4.52 -13.01
N CYS A 30 -7.46 4.31 -11.74
CA CYS A 30 -6.35 3.43 -11.36
C CYS A 30 -6.77 1.97 -11.16
N MET A 31 -8.08 1.69 -11.13
CA MET A 31 -8.58 0.32 -11.07
C MET A 31 -8.57 -0.31 -12.47
N ARG A 32 -7.81 -1.40 -12.62
CA ARG A 32 -7.86 -2.31 -13.78
C ARG A 32 -8.64 -3.57 -13.41
N GLU A 33 -8.93 -4.41 -14.40
CA GLU A 33 -9.42 -5.76 -14.15
C GLU A 33 -8.45 -6.53 -13.22
N PRO A 34 -8.95 -7.40 -12.31
CA PRO A 34 -8.07 -8.10 -11.38
C PRO A 34 -7.18 -9.09 -12.12
N VAL A 35 -5.87 -8.80 -12.12
CA VAL A 35 -4.86 -9.78 -12.56
C VAL A 35 -4.76 -10.87 -11.49
N PRO A 36 -4.82 -12.17 -11.87
CA PRO A 36 -4.61 -13.28 -10.93
C PRO A 36 -3.28 -13.14 -10.19
N THR A 37 -3.25 -13.41 -8.89
CA THR A 37 -2.08 -13.17 -8.03
C THR A 37 -0.84 -13.94 -8.47
N ASP A 38 -1.00 -15.09 -9.12
CA ASP A 38 0.09 -15.88 -9.74
C ASP A 38 0.76 -15.19 -10.94
N ARG A 39 0.08 -14.22 -11.56
CA ARG A 39 0.55 -13.46 -12.74
C ARG A 39 0.91 -12.02 -12.45
N MET A 40 0.55 -11.53 -11.26
CA MET A 40 0.78 -10.15 -10.83
C MET A 40 2.28 -9.95 -10.56
N THR A 41 2.94 -9.09 -11.33
CA THR A 41 4.36 -8.76 -11.16
C THR A 41 4.56 -7.39 -10.51
N LEU A 42 5.73 -7.18 -9.91
CA LEU A 42 6.10 -5.87 -9.37
C LEU A 42 6.23 -4.80 -10.47
N CYS A 43 6.73 -5.19 -11.64
CA CYS A 43 7.12 -4.26 -12.71
C CYS A 43 6.03 -3.98 -13.73
N ASP A 44 4.94 -4.74 -13.71
CA ASP A 44 3.76 -4.54 -14.55
C ASP A 44 2.61 -3.96 -13.72
N GLU A 45 1.91 -4.77 -12.91
CA GLU A 45 0.72 -4.36 -12.17
C GLU A 45 1.02 -3.35 -11.06
N PHE A 46 1.99 -3.63 -10.18
CA PHE A 46 2.28 -2.72 -9.06
C PHE A 46 2.86 -1.40 -9.55
N LYS A 47 3.79 -1.44 -10.52
CA LYS A 47 4.28 -0.24 -11.17
C LYS A 47 3.14 0.58 -11.76
N TYR A 48 2.21 -0.02 -12.52
CA TYR A 48 1.05 0.69 -13.07
C TYR A 48 0.18 1.33 -11.97
N GLN A 49 -0.12 0.59 -10.89
CA GLN A 49 -0.93 1.12 -9.79
C GLN A 49 -0.24 2.31 -9.12
N ILE A 50 1.05 2.21 -8.81
CA ILE A 50 1.85 3.27 -8.20
C ILE A 50 1.97 4.48 -9.13
N ASP A 51 2.24 4.26 -10.42
CA ASP A 51 2.27 5.31 -11.46
C ASP A 51 0.96 6.07 -11.54
N CYS A 52 -0.17 5.34 -11.46
CA CYS A 52 -1.48 5.94 -11.48
C CYS A 52 -1.77 6.70 -10.19
N VAL A 53 -1.51 6.14 -9.01
CA VAL A 53 -1.75 6.83 -7.74
C VAL A 53 -0.92 8.10 -7.63
N ALA A 54 0.35 8.09 -8.04
CA ALA A 54 1.19 9.29 -8.09
C ALA A 54 0.64 10.36 -9.06
N ARG A 55 0.17 9.96 -10.25
CA ARG A 55 -0.50 10.85 -11.21
C ARG A 55 -1.76 11.48 -10.62
N VAL A 56 -2.60 10.69 -9.93
CA VAL A 56 -3.86 11.15 -9.35
C VAL A 56 -3.63 12.01 -8.11
N ALA A 57 -2.66 11.66 -7.27
CA ALA A 57 -2.23 12.46 -6.12
C ALA A 57 -1.77 13.85 -6.56
N ASN A 58 -0.95 13.94 -7.62
CA ASN A 58 -0.56 15.21 -8.22
C ASN A 58 -1.74 15.99 -8.83
N LYS A 59 -2.59 15.33 -9.64
CA LYS A 59 -3.78 15.95 -10.28
C LYS A 59 -4.75 16.56 -9.25
N CYS A 60 -4.89 15.92 -8.10
CA CYS A 60 -5.76 16.36 -7.00
C CYS A 60 -4.99 17.07 -5.86
N ASN A 61 -3.74 17.47 -6.09
CA ASN A 61 -2.88 18.20 -5.13
C ASN A 61 -2.82 17.57 -3.71
N MET A 62 -2.87 16.24 -3.61
CA MET A 62 -2.92 15.55 -2.32
C MET A 62 -1.66 15.81 -1.48
N PRO A 63 -1.78 15.90 -0.14
CA PRO A 63 -0.62 16.10 0.74
C PRO A 63 0.49 15.06 0.53
N PHE A 64 0.11 13.80 0.31
CA PHE A 64 1.03 12.66 0.08
C PHE A 64 1.59 12.55 -1.36
N LYS A 65 1.39 13.56 -2.23
CA LYS A 65 1.84 13.49 -3.64
C LYS A 65 3.36 13.28 -3.77
N GLU A 66 4.15 13.86 -2.87
CA GLU A 66 5.61 13.76 -2.90
C GLU A 66 6.10 12.35 -2.53
N ASP A 67 5.47 11.72 -1.53
CA ASP A 67 5.70 10.31 -1.17
C ASP A 67 5.32 9.37 -2.32
N ALA A 68 4.16 9.61 -2.95
CA ALA A 68 3.69 8.80 -4.07
C ALA A 68 4.63 8.91 -5.28
N ASP A 69 5.14 10.12 -5.58
CA ASP A 69 6.16 10.32 -6.60
C ASP A 69 7.52 9.71 -6.22
N GLN A 70 7.89 9.67 -4.93
CA GLN A 70 9.10 8.99 -4.49
C GLN A 70 8.99 7.47 -4.66
N LEU A 71 7.88 6.85 -4.26
CA LEU A 71 7.64 5.43 -4.48
C LEU A 71 7.62 5.09 -5.97
N LYS A 72 6.96 5.91 -6.79
CA LYS A 72 6.98 5.82 -8.25
C LYS A 72 8.41 5.82 -8.81
N ARG A 73 9.25 6.77 -8.40
CA ARG A 73 10.66 6.85 -8.84
C ARG A 73 11.44 5.59 -8.44
N SER A 74 11.27 5.11 -7.22
CA SER A 74 11.95 3.90 -6.74
C SER A 74 11.56 2.65 -7.52
N VAL A 75 10.26 2.37 -7.68
CA VAL A 75 9.77 1.20 -8.43
C VAL A 75 10.10 1.31 -9.91
N THR A 76 9.99 2.51 -10.51
CA THR A 76 10.42 2.73 -11.89
C THR A 76 11.91 2.44 -12.07
N THR A 77 12.76 2.89 -11.14
CA THR A 77 14.21 2.65 -11.21
C THR A 77 14.53 1.16 -11.08
N LEU A 78 13.94 0.47 -10.09
CA LEU A 78 14.10 -0.97 -9.91
C LEU A 78 13.76 -1.75 -11.19
N CYS A 79 12.62 -1.41 -11.80
CA CYS A 79 12.09 -2.10 -12.97
C CYS A 79 12.69 -1.67 -14.31
N SER A 80 13.59 -0.67 -14.32
CA SER A 80 14.26 -0.18 -15.54
C SER A 80 15.77 -0.45 -15.54
N LEU A 81 16.33 -0.96 -14.44
CA LEU A 81 17.73 -1.33 -14.31
C LEU A 81 17.84 -2.85 -14.12
N ASP A 82 18.18 -3.58 -15.18
CA ASP A 82 18.22 -5.06 -15.18
C ASP A 82 19.04 -5.64 -14.01
N GLY A 83 20.19 -5.02 -13.68
CA GLY A 83 21.01 -5.44 -12.54
C GLY A 83 20.34 -5.25 -11.19
N MET A 84 19.56 -4.18 -11.01
CA MET A 84 18.81 -3.94 -9.77
C MET A 84 17.59 -4.88 -9.67
N LYS A 85 16.89 -5.12 -10.79
CA LYS A 85 15.80 -6.10 -10.87
C LYS A 85 16.30 -7.52 -10.58
N ALA A 86 17.38 -7.96 -11.21
CA ALA A 86 17.94 -9.30 -11.02
C ALA A 86 18.42 -9.53 -9.58
N TRP A 87 19.02 -8.51 -8.95
CA TRP A 87 19.37 -8.58 -7.54
C TRP A 87 18.12 -8.66 -6.66
N PHE A 88 17.08 -7.89 -6.95
CA PHE A 88 15.82 -7.94 -6.19
C PHE A 88 15.13 -9.29 -6.30
N ASP A 89 15.05 -9.87 -7.50
CA ASP A 89 14.45 -11.18 -7.72
C ASP A 89 15.26 -12.30 -7.02
N THR A 90 16.57 -12.13 -6.87
CA THR A 90 17.45 -13.05 -6.10
C THR A 90 17.15 -12.99 -4.59
N GLU A 91 17.05 -11.77 -4.02
CA GLU A 91 16.78 -11.57 -2.59
C GLU A 91 15.30 -11.76 -2.20
N LYS A 92 14.39 -11.77 -3.19
CA LYS A 92 12.92 -11.77 -3.04
C LYS A 92 12.41 -12.81 -2.07
N ALA A 93 12.98 -14.02 -2.08
CA ALA A 93 12.58 -15.09 -1.15
C ALA A 93 12.89 -14.75 0.32
N CYS A 94 14.02 -14.08 0.58
CA CYS A 94 14.40 -13.63 1.92
C CYS A 94 13.54 -12.42 2.36
N PHE A 95 13.22 -11.51 1.44
CA PHE A 95 12.28 -10.42 1.69
C PHE A 95 10.87 -10.94 2.01
N LYS A 96 10.30 -11.85 1.20
CA LYS A 96 8.99 -12.50 1.46
C LYS A 96 8.96 -13.15 2.86
N LYS A 97 10.03 -13.83 3.26
CA LYS A 97 10.15 -14.45 4.60
C LYS A 97 10.14 -13.41 5.73
N SER A 98 10.83 -12.29 5.56
CA SER A 98 10.97 -11.26 6.60
C SER A 98 9.72 -10.37 6.72
N VAL A 99 9.10 -10.03 5.59
CA VAL A 99 7.81 -9.29 5.50
C VAL A 99 6.66 -10.05 6.17
N ASN A 100 6.70 -11.38 6.15
CA ASN A 100 5.69 -12.28 6.71
C ASN A 100 6.17 -13.01 7.99
N ASP A 101 7.18 -12.48 8.69
CA ASP A 101 7.63 -13.03 9.96
C ASP A 101 6.54 -12.83 11.03
N LYS A 102 6.12 -13.91 11.70
CA LYS A 102 4.99 -13.88 12.64
C LYS A 102 5.21 -12.99 13.86
N GLN A 103 6.46 -12.65 14.21
CA GLN A 103 6.73 -11.66 15.25
C GLN A 103 6.35 -10.24 14.81
N CYS A 104 6.44 -9.95 13.50
CA CYS A 104 6.02 -8.68 12.92
C CYS A 104 4.52 -8.69 12.56
N THR A 105 4.00 -9.76 11.94
CA THR A 105 2.60 -9.78 11.47
C THR A 105 1.59 -10.04 12.59
N GLY A 106 1.96 -10.68 13.70
CA GLY A 106 1.02 -11.11 14.74
C GLY A 106 0.02 -10.04 15.21
N PRO A 107 0.45 -8.81 15.56
CA PRO A 107 -0.46 -7.72 15.93
C PRO A 107 -1.41 -7.28 14.80
N LEU A 108 -0.99 -7.40 13.53
CA LEU A 108 -1.80 -7.09 12.36
C LEU A 108 -2.81 -8.21 12.05
N ASP A 109 -2.37 -9.46 12.16
CA ASP A 109 -3.21 -10.66 12.03
C ASP A 109 -4.33 -10.65 13.09
N GLU A 110 -4.03 -10.25 14.33
CA GLU A 110 -5.01 -10.04 15.39
C GLU A 110 -5.97 -8.87 15.07
N ALA A 111 -5.42 -7.71 14.66
CA ALA A 111 -6.18 -6.52 14.31
C ALA A 111 -7.17 -6.72 13.16
N THR A 112 -6.89 -7.66 12.25
CA THR A 112 -7.70 -7.99 11.08
C THR A 112 -8.49 -9.30 11.22
N SER A 113 -8.55 -9.87 12.44
CA SER A 113 -9.31 -11.08 12.71
C SER A 113 -10.83 -10.82 12.81
N ASN A 114 -11.63 -11.80 12.39
CA ASN A 114 -13.09 -11.87 12.62
C ASN A 114 -13.95 -10.72 12.07
N LEU A 115 -13.50 -10.02 11.03
CA LEU A 115 -14.22 -8.90 10.40
C LEU A 115 -15.48 -9.38 9.67
N LYS A 116 -16.64 -8.74 9.90
CA LYS A 116 -17.94 -9.14 9.32
C LYS A 116 -18.65 -7.99 8.59
N THR A 117 -18.43 -6.76 9.01
CA THR A 117 -19.09 -5.55 8.51
C THR A 117 -18.06 -4.54 8.00
N SER A 118 -18.48 -3.61 7.12
CA SER A 118 -17.61 -2.51 6.67
C SER A 118 -17.06 -1.68 7.84
N GLU A 119 -17.85 -1.49 8.90
CA GLU A 119 -17.42 -0.82 10.13
C GLU A 119 -16.24 -1.57 10.79
N ASP A 120 -16.32 -2.90 10.91
CA ASP A 120 -15.22 -3.73 11.42
C ASP A 120 -13.96 -3.56 10.56
N PHE A 121 -14.09 -3.57 9.23
CA PHE A 121 -12.97 -3.37 8.30
C PHE A 121 -12.32 -1.99 8.46
N ILE A 122 -13.11 -0.92 8.56
CA ILE A 122 -12.58 0.43 8.76
C ILE A 122 -11.86 0.54 10.10
N ARG A 123 -12.45 0.01 11.18
CA ARG A 123 -11.83 -0.02 12.51
C ARG A 123 -10.54 -0.83 12.53
N ALA A 124 -10.52 -1.97 11.84
CA ALA A 124 -9.33 -2.81 11.67
C ALA A 124 -8.22 -2.07 10.90
N ASN A 125 -8.52 -1.44 9.76
CA ASN A 125 -7.54 -0.67 8.99
C ASN A 125 -6.99 0.52 9.78
N LYS A 126 -7.82 1.19 10.61
CA LYS A 126 -7.33 2.21 11.56
C LYS A 126 -6.40 1.63 12.64
N LYS A 127 -6.65 0.41 13.15
CA LYS A 127 -5.73 -0.30 14.05
C LYS A 127 -4.44 -0.69 13.33
N VAL A 128 -4.52 -1.17 12.09
CA VAL A 128 -3.37 -1.46 11.21
C VAL A 128 -2.51 -0.21 11.01
N CYS A 129 -3.08 0.95 10.70
CA CYS A 129 -2.34 2.21 10.60
C CYS A 129 -1.51 2.54 11.84
N LYS A 130 -2.07 2.36 13.04
CA LYS A 130 -1.37 2.58 14.32
C LYS A 130 -0.29 1.52 14.61
N LEU A 131 -0.37 0.36 13.97
CA LEU A 131 0.58 -0.75 14.09
C LEU A 131 1.57 -0.83 12.92
N PHE A 132 1.43 0.01 11.90
CA PHE A 132 2.21 -0.08 10.67
C PHE A 132 3.67 0.34 10.87
N GLU A 133 3.90 1.37 11.68
CA GLU A 133 5.23 1.83 12.07
C GLU A 133 6.03 0.77 12.87
N PRO A 134 5.52 0.16 13.97
CA PRO A 134 6.22 -0.93 14.65
C PRO A 134 6.34 -2.20 13.80
N TYR A 135 5.36 -2.51 12.95
CA TYR A 135 5.50 -3.57 11.93
C TYR A 135 6.67 -3.29 10.99
N SER A 136 6.79 -2.07 10.47
CA SER A 136 7.82 -1.68 9.52
C SER A 136 9.21 -1.78 10.13
N ASN A 137 9.40 -1.27 11.35
CA ASN A 137 10.65 -1.41 12.08
C ASN A 137 11.03 -2.89 12.28
N CYS A 138 10.08 -3.74 12.68
CA CYS A 138 10.29 -5.18 12.83
C CYS A 138 10.71 -5.84 11.50
N VAL A 139 10.04 -5.53 10.38
CA VAL A 139 10.40 -6.08 9.06
C VAL A 139 11.79 -5.65 8.63
N GLU A 140 12.17 -4.39 8.84
CA GLU A 140 13.49 -3.86 8.51
C GLU A 140 14.60 -4.59 9.30
N GLU A 141 14.44 -4.78 10.61
CA GLU A 141 15.34 -5.58 11.45
C GLU A 141 15.44 -7.03 10.97
N LYS A 142 14.32 -7.64 10.58
CA LYS A 142 14.28 -9.01 10.05
C LYS A 142 15.01 -9.13 8.72
N VAL A 143 14.85 -8.17 7.82
CA VAL A 143 15.58 -8.16 6.54
C VAL A 143 17.08 -8.04 6.76
N GLU A 144 17.54 -7.13 7.62
CA GLU A 144 18.97 -7.01 7.92
C GLU A 144 19.52 -8.29 8.54
N LYS A 145 18.82 -8.86 9.52
CA LYS A 145 19.24 -10.08 10.23
C LYS A 145 19.22 -11.34 9.35
N ASN A 146 18.24 -11.48 8.46
CA ASN A 146 18.03 -12.69 7.67
C ASN A 146 18.71 -12.65 6.30
N CYS A 147 18.80 -11.46 5.67
CA CYS A 147 19.26 -11.26 4.29
C CYS A 147 20.59 -10.49 4.23
N GLY A 148 21.03 -9.88 5.35
CA GLY A 148 22.27 -9.12 5.44
C GLY A 148 22.14 -7.66 5.00
N THR A 149 23.10 -6.83 5.40
CA THR A 149 23.09 -5.37 5.20
C THR A 149 23.05 -4.95 3.72
N ALA A 150 23.67 -5.71 2.81
CA ALA A 150 23.59 -5.42 1.38
C ALA A 150 22.15 -5.55 0.84
N ALA A 151 21.48 -6.67 1.15
CA ALA A 151 20.08 -6.88 0.78
C ALA A 151 19.14 -5.90 1.51
N ARG A 152 19.48 -5.50 2.75
CA ARG A 152 18.76 -4.45 3.50
C ARG A 152 18.74 -3.11 2.75
N HIS A 153 19.84 -2.70 2.11
CA HIS A 153 19.87 -1.48 1.28
C HIS A 153 19.01 -1.59 0.03
N LEU A 154 19.00 -2.75 -0.64
CA LEU A 154 18.13 -2.99 -1.79
C LEU A 154 16.64 -2.97 -1.40
N PHE A 155 16.30 -3.61 -0.28
CA PHE A 155 14.95 -3.60 0.29
C PHE A 155 14.50 -2.16 0.61
N ASP A 156 15.37 -1.37 1.23
CA ASP A 156 15.15 0.04 1.56
C ASP A 156 14.74 0.89 0.36
N TRP A 157 15.30 0.60 -0.81
CA TRP A 157 15.05 1.34 -2.05
C TRP A 157 13.56 1.44 -2.37
N ILE A 158 12.79 0.39 -2.08
CA ILE A 158 11.33 0.35 -2.24
C ILE A 158 10.63 0.61 -0.90
N TYR A 159 11.12 -0.02 0.18
CA TYR A 159 10.37 -0.10 1.44
C TYR A 159 10.24 1.25 2.15
N LYS A 160 11.28 2.10 2.15
CA LYS A 160 11.20 3.42 2.79
C LYS A 160 10.21 4.36 2.09
N PRO A 161 10.26 4.54 0.75
CA PRO A 161 9.22 5.28 0.02
C PRO A 161 7.81 4.68 0.23
N PHE A 162 7.71 3.36 0.25
CA PHE A 162 6.44 2.68 0.50
C PHE A 162 5.89 2.97 1.90
N ARG A 163 6.74 2.93 2.92
CA ARG A 163 6.42 3.24 4.32
C ARG A 163 5.98 4.69 4.48
N SER A 164 6.70 5.63 3.88
CA SER A 164 6.36 7.07 3.86
C SER A 164 4.97 7.28 3.27
N MET A 165 4.73 6.77 2.06
CA MET A 165 3.42 6.83 1.40
C MET A 165 2.31 6.18 2.22
N SER A 166 2.57 5.05 2.88
CA SER A 166 1.58 4.35 3.71
C SER A 166 1.23 5.13 4.98
N ASN A 167 2.20 5.77 5.63
CA ASN A 167 1.97 6.64 6.77
C ASN A 167 1.13 7.86 6.35
N SER A 168 1.48 8.52 5.23
CA SER A 168 0.72 9.67 4.73
C SER A 168 -0.70 9.29 4.28
N LEU A 169 -0.92 8.10 3.70
CA LEU A 169 -2.26 7.56 3.42
C LEU A 169 -3.05 7.26 4.71
N CYS A 170 -2.38 6.78 5.76
CA CYS A 170 -3.00 6.56 7.06
C CYS A 170 -3.50 7.85 7.70
N GLU A 171 -2.63 8.85 7.78
CA GLU A 171 -2.92 10.14 8.40
C GLU A 171 -3.98 10.92 7.62
N GLU A 172 -3.87 10.98 6.29
CA GLU A 172 -4.79 11.77 5.47
C GLU A 172 -6.12 11.09 5.18
N LEU A 173 -6.14 9.77 4.96
CA LEU A 173 -7.31 9.10 4.39
C LEU A 173 -7.96 8.06 5.32
N ILE A 174 -7.18 7.21 5.99
CA ILE A 174 -7.72 6.05 6.72
C ILE A 174 -8.13 6.43 8.15
N LEU A 175 -7.27 7.10 8.91
CA LEU A 175 -7.56 7.51 10.29
C LEU A 175 -8.73 8.50 10.39
N PRO A 176 -8.89 9.50 9.49
CA PRO A 176 -10.02 10.42 9.51
C PRO A 176 -11.32 9.86 8.92
N ALA A 177 -11.31 8.65 8.35
CA ALA A 177 -12.50 8.05 7.74
C ALA A 177 -13.62 7.83 8.77
N ASP A 178 -14.87 8.09 8.38
CA ASP A 178 -16.02 7.71 9.20
C ASP A 178 -16.19 6.19 9.18
N GLU A 179 -16.27 5.58 10.36
CA GLU A 179 -16.52 4.14 10.55
C GLU A 179 -17.96 3.75 10.15
N LYS A 180 -18.89 4.71 10.17
CA LYS A 180 -20.32 4.50 9.84
C LYS A 180 -20.65 4.75 8.37
N ASP A 181 -19.73 5.34 7.60
CA ASP A 181 -19.90 5.54 6.16
C ASP A 181 -19.73 4.20 5.43
N SER A 182 -20.85 3.58 5.08
CA SER A 182 -20.91 2.27 4.43
C SER A 182 -20.61 2.28 2.93
N ARG A 183 -20.25 3.43 2.34
CA ARG A 183 -19.92 3.53 0.91
C ARG A 183 -18.72 2.65 0.54
N PRO A 184 -18.73 1.99 -0.63
CA PRO A 184 -17.63 1.13 -1.08
C PRO A 184 -16.34 1.91 -1.41
N ASP A 185 -16.42 3.23 -1.60
CA ASP A 185 -15.28 4.13 -1.79
C ASP A 185 -14.96 4.99 -0.55
N ASN A 186 -15.32 4.47 0.63
CA ASN A 186 -14.79 4.95 1.90
C ASN A 186 -13.29 4.61 2.01
N PHE A 187 -12.44 5.62 2.24
CA PHE A 187 -11.00 5.44 2.35
C PHE A 187 -10.56 4.58 3.54
N GLY A 188 -11.41 4.45 4.56
CA GLY A 188 -11.18 3.51 5.67
C GLY A 188 -11.10 2.05 5.23
N LEU A 189 -11.53 1.70 4.01
CA LEU A 189 -11.40 0.37 3.43
C LEU A 189 -10.03 0.10 2.79
N LEU A 190 -9.17 1.12 2.64
CA LEU A 190 -7.79 0.95 2.14
C LEU A 190 -6.94 0.16 3.16
N ASN A 191 -6.28 -0.90 2.67
CA ASN A 191 -5.43 -1.78 3.50
C ASN A 191 -3.96 -1.72 3.03
N ILE A 192 -3.20 -0.83 3.66
CA ILE A 192 -1.76 -0.61 3.40
C ILE A 192 -0.90 -1.87 3.56
N TYR A 193 -1.25 -2.73 4.53
CA TYR A 193 -0.50 -3.95 4.83
C TYR A 193 -0.65 -4.97 3.70
N PHE A 194 -1.86 -5.11 3.16
CA PHE A 194 -2.09 -5.96 1.99
C PHE A 194 -1.31 -5.47 0.76
N THR A 195 -1.10 -4.15 0.62
CA THR A 195 -0.25 -3.59 -0.43
C THR A 195 1.25 -3.87 -0.19
N VAL A 196 1.76 -3.85 1.05
CA VAL A 196 3.12 -4.35 1.36
C VAL A 196 3.27 -5.79 0.90
N VAL A 197 2.36 -6.66 1.36
CA VAL A 197 2.38 -8.09 1.01
C VAL A 197 2.36 -8.23 -0.51
N GLY A 198 1.47 -7.51 -1.20
CA GLY A 198 1.41 -7.46 -2.66
C GLY A 198 2.75 -7.19 -3.35
N VAL A 199 3.43 -6.08 -3.00
CA VAL A 199 4.71 -5.65 -3.59
C VAL A 199 5.78 -6.74 -3.50
N PHE A 200 5.92 -7.40 -2.36
CA PHE A 200 6.96 -8.41 -2.16
C PHE A 200 6.50 -9.82 -2.56
N PHE A 201 5.21 -10.13 -2.55
CA PHE A 201 4.68 -11.46 -2.86
C PHE A 201 4.33 -11.67 -4.34
N ALA A 202 4.20 -10.59 -5.12
CA ALA A 202 4.16 -10.61 -6.58
C ALA A 202 5.17 -11.60 -7.19
N SER A 203 4.82 -12.15 -8.35
CA SER A 203 5.67 -13.05 -9.13
C SER A 203 6.95 -12.35 -9.58
#